data_AF-A0A1C6A6E0-F1
#
_entry.id   AF-A0A1C6A6E0-F1
#
_cell.length_a   1.000
_cell.length_b   1.000
_cell.length_c   1.000
_cell.angle_alpha   90.00
_cell.angle_beta   90.00
_cell.angle_gamma   90.00
#
_symmetry.space_group_name_H-M   'P 1'
#
loop_
_entity.id
_entity.type
_entity.pdbx_description
1 polymer ?
#
loop_
_entity_poly.entity_id
_entity_poly.type
_entity_poly.pdbx_seq_one_letter_code
_entity_poly.pdbx_strand_id
1 'polypeptide(L)'
;MTYYAQAVSLADGSVSDIEIDVTTSKNDLANIVDDENGNWVPVKDLYTFDDDVATQWRSNNDYEAYGVGGTNNLTRSLTDKLTMDDTRFSTTGVAPTTFYVDENTQYLGVDDDADDIDTTYAVGGMKANTSGNVIVIVDNDEPRDAVYVILVDSGASVGSADILYAAGSSTDKVGTDKYVREFWSMEDNTSEDITIDEKLSANGFYEVDSIDEDGVYTLKDYKTDVDAVDEDSDGVAVEDLALNDTKQIYRNALSGEISDVDFDDVSIANATIIDGRSNTDRNDSVYDREITNISRLTAALEAATESKGTTKNVIVDLYVKDGEITFICVTAVNGTAESGDSGDSDITVSGVDRTFDVPEGTDDTSLRATVLAQDNGVYQVLGAIPSNCASGVSPEHLVYFKTTNDVKDAGYTLTIFNEDDVVVYTETYGSYSVGPVMAYVDIAAATNNDANFGTGLYASKDFESGEYSYTFTCGTTSTRGTFTVD
;
A
#
# COMPACT_ATOMS: atom_id res chain seq x y z
N MET A 1 16.13 -31.63 47.17
CA MET A 1 15.51 -31.10 45.96
C MET A 1 16.30 -29.88 45.59
N THR A 2 16.54 -29.67 44.30
CA THR A 2 17.07 -28.41 43.78
C THR A 2 15.88 -27.71 43.12
N TYR A 3 15.76 -26.41 43.35
CA TYR A 3 14.66 -25.60 42.84
C TYR A 3 15.21 -24.57 41.87
N TYR A 4 14.44 -24.27 40.83
CA TYR A 4 14.80 -23.28 39.82
C TYR A 4 13.66 -22.28 39.69
N ALA A 5 14.00 -21.01 39.55
CA ALA A 5 13.08 -19.97 39.11
C ALA A 5 13.35 -19.68 37.64
N GLN A 6 12.31 -19.80 36.81
CA GLN A 6 12.35 -19.26 35.47
C GLN A 6 12.12 -17.74 35.57
N ALA A 7 13.09 -16.96 35.13
CA ALA A 7 13.10 -15.50 35.27
C ALA A 7 13.31 -14.84 33.91
N VAL A 8 12.61 -13.73 33.68
CA VAL A 8 12.76 -12.90 32.49
C VAL A 8 13.62 -11.68 32.82
N SER A 9 14.69 -11.50 32.07
CA SER A 9 15.57 -10.34 32.17
C SER A 9 14.87 -9.08 31.69
N LEU A 10 14.83 -8.03 32.52
CA LEU A 10 14.32 -6.72 32.09
C LEU A 10 15.21 -6.07 31.03
N ALA A 11 16.49 -6.45 30.92
CA ALA A 11 17.45 -5.79 30.05
C ALA A 11 17.27 -6.14 28.56
N ASP A 12 16.77 -7.33 28.27
CA ASP A 12 16.71 -7.89 26.91
C ASP A 12 15.58 -8.91 26.70
N GLY A 13 14.73 -9.13 27.70
CA GLY A 13 13.66 -10.12 27.63
C GLY A 13 14.13 -11.58 27.70
N SER A 14 15.42 -11.84 27.88
CA SER A 14 15.93 -13.22 27.89
C SER A 14 15.39 -14.03 29.09
N VAL A 15 14.99 -15.28 28.83
CA VAL A 15 14.51 -16.22 29.84
C VAL A 15 15.68 -17.04 30.38
N SER A 16 15.77 -17.18 31.70
CA SER A 16 16.83 -17.95 32.37
C SER A 16 16.28 -18.75 33.54
N ASP A 17 16.80 -19.97 33.71
CA ASP A 17 16.57 -20.79 34.90
C ASP A 17 17.65 -20.50 35.94
N ILE A 18 17.25 -19.95 37.09
CA ILE A 18 18.15 -19.57 38.19
C ILE A 18 17.95 -20.55 39.35
N GLU A 19 19.02 -21.21 39.80
CA GLU A 19 18.97 -22.09 40.97
C GLU A 19 18.65 -21.29 42.25
N ILE A 20 17.76 -21.82 43.09
CA ILE A 20 17.27 -21.16 44.30
C ILE A 20 17.80 -21.87 45.54
N ASP A 21 18.57 -21.15 46.37
CA ASP A 21 18.95 -21.64 47.70
C ASP A 21 17.79 -21.48 48.70
N VAL A 22 17.08 -22.59 48.91
CA VAL A 22 15.98 -22.70 49.87
C VAL A 22 16.44 -22.87 51.32
N THR A 23 17.75 -23.05 51.56
CA THR A 23 18.30 -23.21 52.92
C THR A 23 18.65 -21.87 53.57
N THR A 24 18.80 -20.83 52.76
CA THR A 24 19.09 -19.48 53.22
C THR A 24 17.80 -18.73 53.57
N SER A 25 17.66 -18.34 54.84
CA SER A 25 16.52 -17.55 55.35
C SER A 25 16.40 -16.12 54.80
N LYS A 26 17.28 -15.73 53.87
CA LYS A 26 17.30 -14.43 53.21
C LYS A 26 16.74 -14.47 51.80
N ASN A 27 16.48 -15.66 51.26
CA ASN A 27 15.95 -15.80 49.92
C ASN A 27 14.41 -15.69 50.00
N ASP A 28 13.86 -14.66 49.36
CA ASP A 28 12.43 -14.36 49.40
C ASP A 28 11.60 -15.44 48.69
N LEU A 29 12.20 -16.22 47.78
CA LEU A 29 11.59 -17.35 47.10
C LEU A 29 11.69 -18.68 47.87
N ALA A 30 12.44 -18.74 48.98
CA ALA A 30 12.67 -19.99 49.72
C ALA A 30 11.40 -20.64 50.29
N ASN A 31 10.29 -19.89 50.40
CA ASN A 31 9.01 -20.40 50.88
C ASN A 31 7.96 -20.60 49.76
N ILE A 32 8.34 -20.39 48.49
CA ILE A 32 7.46 -20.39 47.31
C ILE A 32 7.82 -21.56 46.36
N VAL A 33 8.48 -22.59 46.88
CA VAL A 33 9.21 -23.58 46.07
C VAL A 33 8.44 -24.84 45.66
N ASP A 34 7.16 -24.98 46.00
CA ASP A 34 6.23 -25.97 45.41
C ASP A 34 4.87 -25.85 46.14
N ASP A 35 3.76 -26.17 45.47
CA ASP A 35 2.52 -26.48 46.20
C ASP A 35 2.63 -27.85 46.92
N GLU A 36 1.63 -28.26 47.71
CA GLU A 36 1.68 -29.54 48.45
C GLU A 36 1.86 -30.78 47.54
N ASN A 37 1.74 -30.65 46.21
CA ASN A 37 1.82 -31.71 45.22
C ASN A 37 3.09 -31.67 44.35
N GLY A 38 3.96 -30.67 44.52
CA GLY A 38 5.14 -30.50 43.68
C GLY A 38 4.84 -29.87 42.31
N ASN A 39 3.77 -29.08 42.21
CA ASN A 39 3.46 -28.32 41.01
C ASN A 39 4.16 -26.96 41.02
N TRP A 40 4.43 -26.47 39.82
CA TRP A 40 4.94 -25.13 39.56
C TRP A 40 4.06 -24.05 40.21
N VAL A 41 4.69 -22.99 40.72
CA VAL A 41 4.01 -21.89 41.40
C VAL A 41 4.31 -20.58 40.68
N PRO A 42 3.30 -19.89 40.14
CA PRO A 42 3.50 -18.58 39.54
C PRO A 42 3.90 -17.55 40.60
N VAL A 43 5.02 -16.87 40.37
CA VAL A 43 5.53 -15.83 41.27
C VAL A 43 5.05 -14.44 40.85
N LYS A 44 5.04 -14.14 39.54
CA LYS A 44 4.53 -12.90 38.91
C LYS A 44 4.94 -11.62 39.65
N ASP A 45 6.24 -11.43 39.84
CA ASP A 45 6.77 -10.34 40.66
C ASP A 45 8.24 -10.01 40.31
N LEU A 46 8.75 -8.85 40.76
CA LEU A 46 10.10 -8.38 40.47
C LEU A 46 11.11 -8.76 41.55
N TYR A 47 12.28 -9.25 41.15
CA TYR A 47 13.38 -9.63 42.04
C TYR A 47 14.73 -9.19 41.49
N THR A 48 15.67 -8.96 42.40
CA THR A 48 17.10 -8.97 42.11
C THR A 48 17.70 -10.29 42.58
N PHE A 49 18.61 -10.84 41.79
CA PHE A 49 19.33 -12.07 42.13
C PHE A 49 20.80 -11.74 42.45
N ASP A 50 21.28 -12.28 43.57
CA ASP A 50 22.70 -12.34 43.93
C ASP A 50 23.06 -13.83 44.12
N ASP A 51 23.70 -14.40 43.09
CA ASP A 51 23.93 -15.85 42.97
C ASP A 51 22.60 -16.64 43.05
N ASP A 52 22.42 -17.46 44.08
CA ASP A 52 21.25 -18.31 44.33
C ASP A 52 20.23 -17.67 45.30
N VAL A 53 20.37 -16.37 45.61
CA VAL A 53 19.51 -15.64 46.54
C VAL A 53 18.67 -14.58 45.82
N ALA A 54 17.34 -14.81 45.79
CA ALA A 54 16.38 -13.84 45.27
C ALA A 54 15.95 -12.85 46.36
N THR A 55 15.93 -11.56 46.04
CA THR A 55 15.41 -10.48 46.90
C THR A 55 14.34 -9.70 46.14
N GLN A 56 13.15 -9.55 46.73
CA GLN A 56 12.02 -8.86 46.12
C GLN A 56 12.36 -7.38 45.89
N TRP A 57 12.04 -6.88 44.69
CA TRP A 57 12.32 -5.52 44.28
C TRP A 57 11.05 -4.71 44.06
N ARG A 58 11.06 -3.45 44.50
CA ARG A 58 9.91 -2.53 44.42
C ARG A 58 10.33 -1.12 44.05
N SER A 59 11.42 -0.67 44.66
CA SER A 59 11.95 0.65 44.45
C SER A 59 13.39 0.72 44.97
N ASN A 60 14.10 1.74 44.52
CA ASN A 60 15.37 2.16 45.08
C ASN A 60 15.38 3.71 45.14
N ASN A 61 16.56 4.33 45.20
CA ASN A 61 16.64 5.79 45.23
C ASN A 61 16.20 6.44 43.92
N ASP A 62 16.32 5.73 42.80
CA ASP A 62 16.19 6.29 41.46
C ASP A 62 14.88 5.82 40.79
N TYR A 63 14.35 4.64 41.15
CA TYR A 63 13.20 4.04 40.49
C TYR A 63 12.12 3.54 41.45
N GLU A 64 10.88 3.52 40.99
CA GLU A 64 9.72 2.96 41.68
C GLU A 64 8.85 2.11 40.74
N ALA A 65 8.38 0.95 41.21
CA ALA A 65 7.51 0.05 40.48
C ALA A 65 6.03 0.15 40.93
N TYR A 66 5.14 0.22 39.95
CA TYR A 66 3.69 0.18 40.08
C TYR A 66 3.18 -1.14 39.51
N GLY A 67 2.04 -1.64 40.02
CA GLY A 67 1.44 -2.87 39.51
C GLY A 67 1.79 -4.13 40.31
N VAL A 68 2.75 -4.06 41.22
CA VAL A 68 3.15 -5.17 42.10
C VAL A 68 2.67 -4.97 43.54
N GLY A 69 1.94 -5.93 44.10
CA GLY A 69 1.40 -5.89 45.48
C GLY A 69 2.01 -6.90 46.45
N GLY A 70 2.62 -7.98 45.93
CA GLY A 70 3.21 -9.10 46.68
C GLY A 70 3.36 -10.34 45.77
N THR A 71 3.84 -11.46 46.30
CA THR A 71 3.96 -12.72 45.54
C THR A 71 2.63 -13.12 44.89
N ASN A 72 2.65 -13.37 43.59
CA ASN A 72 1.50 -13.73 42.75
C ASN A 72 0.34 -12.72 42.84
N ASN A 73 0.66 -11.44 43.06
CA ASN A 73 -0.34 -10.39 43.26
C ASN A 73 0.01 -9.15 42.44
N LEU A 74 -0.38 -9.21 41.16
CA LEU A 74 -0.41 -8.05 40.28
C LEU A 74 -1.70 -7.26 40.53
N THR A 75 -1.57 -5.93 40.59
CA THR A 75 -2.59 -5.03 41.16
C THR A 75 -3.13 -4.00 40.19
N ARG A 76 -2.61 -3.98 38.96
CA ARG A 76 -2.97 -3.03 37.90
C ARG A 76 -3.13 -3.74 36.57
N SER A 77 -3.99 -3.18 35.73
CA SER A 77 -4.25 -3.56 34.34
C SER A 77 -4.41 -2.28 33.52
N LEU A 78 -4.34 -2.38 32.20
CA LEU A 78 -4.64 -1.24 31.32
C LEU A 78 -6.13 -0.84 31.40
N THR A 79 -6.44 0.45 31.30
CA THR A 79 -7.85 0.91 31.21
C THR A 79 -8.41 0.78 29.80
N ASP A 80 -7.55 0.94 28.80
CA ASP A 80 -7.85 0.90 27.37
C ASP A 80 -6.73 0.09 26.68
N LYS A 81 -6.95 -0.34 25.44
CA LYS A 81 -5.89 -1.00 24.66
C LYS A 81 -4.71 -0.03 24.50
N LEU A 82 -3.49 -0.58 24.53
CA LEU A 82 -2.26 0.16 24.28
C LEU A 82 -1.88 0.00 22.80
N THR A 83 -1.61 1.10 22.12
CA THR A 83 -1.06 1.11 20.76
C THR A 83 0.44 1.46 20.78
N MET A 84 1.14 1.23 19.66
CA MET A 84 2.58 1.52 19.59
C MET A 84 2.91 3.01 19.63
N ASP A 85 2.05 3.83 19.05
CA ASP A 85 2.21 5.28 18.92
C ASP A 85 1.58 6.05 20.10
N ASP A 86 1.01 5.34 21.07
CA ASP A 86 0.49 5.94 22.28
C ASP A 86 1.62 6.67 22.99
N THR A 87 1.43 7.97 23.20
CA THR A 87 2.36 8.80 23.99
C THR A 87 2.07 8.73 25.50
N ARG A 88 1.02 7.99 25.86
CA ARG A 88 0.58 7.76 27.25
C ARG A 88 -0.44 6.64 27.32
N PHE A 89 -0.53 6.00 28.48
CA PHE A 89 -1.60 5.06 28.79
C PHE A 89 -2.05 5.21 30.24
N SER A 90 -3.22 4.67 30.56
CA SER A 90 -3.76 4.70 31.92
C SER A 90 -3.93 3.30 32.49
N THR A 91 -3.70 3.19 33.79
CA THR A 91 -3.81 1.92 34.52
C THR A 91 -4.92 1.97 35.55
N THR A 92 -5.54 0.82 35.79
CA THR A 92 -6.43 0.59 36.93
C THR A 92 -5.64 0.66 38.25
N GLY A 93 -6.35 0.65 39.38
CA GLY A 93 -5.76 0.62 40.72
C GLY A 93 -6.55 1.43 41.73
N VAL A 94 -6.08 1.46 42.99
CA VAL A 94 -6.70 2.26 44.07
C VAL A 94 -6.74 3.75 43.72
N ALA A 95 -5.71 4.21 43.01
CA ALA A 95 -5.69 5.46 42.28
C ALA A 95 -5.31 5.15 40.82
N PRO A 96 -6.23 5.32 39.86
CA PRO A 96 -5.90 5.26 38.45
C PRO A 96 -4.80 6.26 38.13
N THR A 97 -3.77 5.82 37.41
CA THR A 97 -2.61 6.62 37.08
C THR A 97 -2.38 6.58 35.58
N THR A 98 -2.18 7.76 35.00
CA THR A 98 -1.72 7.92 33.61
C THR A 98 -0.21 8.05 33.61
N PHE A 99 0.45 7.21 32.83
CA PHE A 99 1.88 7.24 32.59
C PHE A 99 2.14 7.74 31.16
N TYR A 100 3.24 8.47 30.97
CA TYR A 100 3.73 8.91 29.68
C TYR A 100 4.85 7.98 29.24
N VAL A 101 4.92 7.78 27.94
CA VAL A 101 5.88 6.89 27.28
C VAL A 101 6.42 7.59 26.05
N ASP A 102 7.60 7.19 25.63
CA ASP A 102 8.34 7.77 24.52
C ASP A 102 9.18 6.72 23.79
N GLU A 103 9.94 7.18 22.79
CA GLU A 103 10.86 6.37 21.98
C GLU A 103 11.93 5.62 22.79
N ASN A 104 12.17 5.99 24.06
CA ASN A 104 13.18 5.38 24.93
C ASN A 104 12.58 4.41 25.97
N THR A 105 11.26 4.33 26.06
CA THR A 105 10.56 3.47 27.01
C THR A 105 10.76 2.00 26.63
N GLN A 106 11.16 1.16 27.59
CA GLN A 106 11.37 -0.28 27.37
C GLN A 106 10.10 -1.06 27.67
N TYR A 107 9.71 -1.93 26.75
CA TYR A 107 8.50 -2.74 26.84
C TYR A 107 8.84 -4.22 26.91
N LEU A 108 8.11 -4.96 27.75
CA LEU A 108 8.25 -6.40 27.89
C LEU A 108 6.89 -7.07 28.02
N GLY A 109 6.49 -7.80 27.00
CA GLY A 109 5.40 -8.77 27.01
C GLY A 109 5.85 -10.09 27.63
N VAL A 110 5.06 -10.63 28.56
CA VAL A 110 5.33 -11.90 29.23
C VAL A 110 4.04 -12.69 29.38
N ASP A 111 4.07 -13.99 29.07
CA ASP A 111 2.95 -14.89 29.32
C ASP A 111 2.68 -15.13 30.81
N ASP A 112 1.43 -15.50 31.14
CA ASP A 112 0.99 -15.68 32.54
C ASP A 112 1.53 -16.94 33.21
N ASP A 113 1.53 -18.05 32.45
CA ASP A 113 1.83 -19.41 32.90
C ASP A 113 2.14 -20.31 31.68
N ALA A 114 3.35 -20.84 31.61
CA ALA A 114 3.79 -21.79 30.58
C ALA A 114 4.99 -22.61 31.07
N ASP A 115 5.19 -23.81 30.51
CA ASP A 115 6.39 -24.63 30.77
C ASP A 115 7.66 -23.90 30.30
N ASP A 116 7.56 -23.19 29.17
CA ASP A 116 8.56 -22.28 28.63
C ASP A 116 7.88 -20.90 28.49
N ILE A 117 8.26 -19.91 29.31
CA ILE A 117 7.70 -18.55 29.23
C ILE A 117 8.09 -17.91 27.89
N ASP A 118 7.08 -17.55 27.10
CA ASP A 118 7.27 -16.70 25.93
C ASP A 118 7.37 -15.24 26.35
N THR A 119 8.26 -14.52 25.65
CA THR A 119 8.56 -13.11 25.92
C THR A 119 8.59 -12.33 24.63
N THR A 120 8.28 -11.05 24.72
CA THR A 120 8.30 -10.12 23.59
C THR A 120 8.88 -8.80 24.09
N TYR A 121 9.98 -8.34 23.51
CA TYR A 121 10.73 -7.18 23.99
C TYR A 121 10.81 -6.10 22.90
N ALA A 122 10.57 -4.84 23.27
CA ALA A 122 10.77 -3.69 22.40
C ALA A 122 11.20 -2.43 23.16
N VAL A 123 11.65 -1.44 22.40
CA VAL A 123 11.91 -0.09 22.89
C VAL A 123 11.09 0.88 22.04
N GLY A 124 10.45 1.86 22.67
CA GLY A 124 9.71 2.93 22.00
C GLY A 124 8.21 2.70 21.81
N GLY A 125 7.74 1.44 21.85
CA GLY A 125 6.31 1.14 21.76
C GLY A 125 6.00 -0.37 21.78
N MET A 126 4.81 -0.73 22.23
CA MET A 126 4.30 -2.11 22.22
C MET A 126 2.77 -2.09 22.24
N LYS A 127 2.11 -3.05 21.59
CA LYS A 127 0.64 -3.19 21.65
C LYS A 127 0.25 -4.10 22.81
N ALA A 128 -0.90 -3.84 23.42
CA ALA A 128 -1.50 -4.74 24.40
C ALA A 128 -3.01 -4.54 24.52
N ASN A 129 -3.71 -5.63 24.82
CA ASN A 129 -5.12 -5.61 25.16
C ASN A 129 -5.34 -5.21 26.63
N THR A 130 -6.59 -4.98 27.00
CA THR A 130 -6.98 -4.75 28.40
C THR A 130 -7.05 -6.03 29.23
N SER A 131 -6.72 -7.19 28.65
CA SER A 131 -6.57 -8.45 29.39
C SER A 131 -5.28 -8.43 30.21
N GLY A 132 -5.21 -9.25 31.25
CA GLY A 132 -4.00 -9.38 32.05
C GLY A 132 -3.67 -8.19 32.95
N ASN A 133 -2.39 -7.99 33.19
CA ASN A 133 -1.84 -7.05 34.15
C ASN A 133 -0.68 -6.25 33.60
N VAL A 134 -0.44 -5.08 34.20
CA VAL A 134 0.67 -4.20 33.82
C VAL A 134 1.50 -3.81 35.04
N ILE A 135 2.82 -3.88 34.88
CA ILE A 135 3.81 -3.35 35.82
C ILE A 135 4.49 -2.17 35.14
N VAL A 136 4.62 -1.06 35.84
CA VAL A 136 5.27 0.15 35.30
C VAL A 136 6.40 0.55 36.24
N ILE A 137 7.61 0.70 35.71
CA ILE A 137 8.75 1.23 36.47
C ILE A 137 9.01 2.64 35.98
N VAL A 138 9.04 3.60 36.90
CA VAL A 138 9.28 5.02 36.62
C VAL A 138 10.55 5.50 37.31
N ASP A 139 11.13 6.58 36.81
CA ASP A 139 12.14 7.36 37.53
C ASP A 139 11.45 8.16 38.66
N ASN A 140 12.05 8.19 39.85
CA ASN A 140 11.54 8.94 41.00
C ASN A 140 11.54 10.46 40.76
N ASP A 141 12.45 10.98 39.92
CA ASP A 141 12.48 12.39 39.54
C ASP A 141 11.32 12.75 38.58
N GLU A 142 10.88 11.79 37.76
CA GLU A 142 9.79 11.92 36.79
C GLU A 142 8.76 10.77 36.96
N PRO A 143 7.96 10.78 38.06
CA PRO A 143 7.18 9.61 38.51
C PRO A 143 5.96 9.27 37.63
N ARG A 144 5.83 9.93 36.49
CA ARG A 144 4.82 9.64 35.46
C ARG A 144 5.43 9.18 34.15
N ASP A 145 6.74 9.27 33.98
CA ASP A 145 7.40 8.92 32.74
C ASP A 145 7.95 7.50 32.93
N ALA A 146 7.41 6.56 32.16
CA ALA A 146 7.73 5.17 32.31
C ALA A 146 9.11 4.88 31.69
N VAL A 147 9.94 4.17 32.44
CA VAL A 147 11.21 3.63 31.97
C VAL A 147 10.99 2.20 31.46
N TYR A 148 10.19 1.42 32.20
CA TYR A 148 9.75 0.10 31.79
C TYR A 148 8.24 -0.05 31.88
N VAL A 149 7.67 -0.74 30.89
CA VAL A 149 6.29 -1.20 30.87
C VAL A 149 6.28 -2.71 30.63
N ILE A 150 5.94 -3.48 31.66
CA ILE A 150 5.84 -4.93 31.58
C ILE A 150 4.36 -5.33 31.50
N LEU A 151 4.00 -6.05 30.45
CA LEU A 151 2.65 -6.46 30.08
C LEU A 151 2.53 -7.96 30.28
N VAL A 152 1.84 -8.37 31.34
CA VAL A 152 1.68 -9.77 31.73
C VAL A 152 0.32 -10.27 31.25
N ASP A 153 0.29 -11.35 30.47
CA ASP A 153 -0.95 -11.95 29.93
C ASP A 153 -1.84 -10.95 29.16
N SER A 154 -1.21 -9.94 28.55
CA SER A 154 -1.94 -8.82 27.93
C SER A 154 -2.07 -8.97 26.41
N GLY A 155 -1.67 -10.12 25.85
CA GLY A 155 -1.55 -10.30 24.40
C GLY A 155 -0.59 -9.28 23.79
N ALA A 156 0.56 -9.10 24.46
CA ALA A 156 1.53 -8.08 24.10
C ALA A 156 2.22 -8.43 22.78
N SER A 157 2.32 -7.48 21.86
CA SER A 157 3.03 -7.68 20.60
C SER A 157 3.87 -6.47 20.22
N VAL A 158 5.03 -6.76 19.65
CA VAL A 158 5.90 -5.79 18.95
C VAL A 158 5.61 -5.76 17.46
N GLY A 159 4.65 -6.58 17.02
CA GLY A 159 4.01 -6.38 15.76
C GLY A 159 3.40 -4.99 15.78
N SER A 160 3.88 -4.08 14.92
CA SER A 160 2.99 -3.00 14.58
C SER A 160 1.87 -3.70 13.80
N ALA A 161 0.66 -3.75 14.38
CA ALA A 161 -0.55 -4.00 13.58
C ALA A 161 -0.71 -2.96 12.43
N ASP A 162 0.31 -2.17 12.11
CA ASP A 162 0.36 -1.41 10.88
C ASP A 162 0.59 -2.47 9.80
N ILE A 163 -0.54 -2.91 9.28
CA ILE A 163 -0.54 -3.80 8.15
C ILE A 163 -0.10 -2.94 6.97
N LEU A 164 0.94 -3.39 6.31
CA LEU A 164 1.49 -2.75 5.13
C LEU A 164 1.09 -3.57 3.92
N TYR A 165 0.58 -2.92 2.89
CA TYR A 165 0.35 -3.57 1.59
C TYR A 165 1.47 -3.19 0.63
N ALA A 166 2.13 -4.19 0.06
CA ALA A 166 3.22 -4.00 -0.89
C ALA A 166 2.68 -4.02 -2.33
N ALA A 167 2.47 -2.86 -2.93
CA ALA A 167 1.97 -2.73 -4.30
C ALA A 167 3.12 -2.88 -5.32
N GLY A 168 2.98 -3.79 -6.29
CA GLY A 168 3.93 -3.95 -7.41
C GLY A 168 5.32 -4.50 -7.05
N SER A 169 6.12 -4.93 -8.04
CA SER A 169 7.34 -5.73 -7.84
C SER A 169 8.66 -4.93 -7.75
N SER A 170 8.60 -3.59 -7.77
CA SER A 170 9.78 -2.73 -7.78
C SER A 170 10.47 -2.72 -6.41
N THR A 171 11.68 -3.27 -6.32
CA THR A 171 12.50 -3.26 -5.10
C THR A 171 13.90 -2.76 -5.43
N ASP A 172 14.28 -1.58 -4.92
CA ASP A 172 15.61 -1.03 -5.13
C ASP A 172 16.56 -1.52 -4.05
N LYS A 173 17.66 -2.19 -4.44
CA LYS A 173 18.67 -2.64 -3.48
C LYS A 173 19.55 -1.46 -3.06
N VAL A 174 19.47 -1.07 -1.80
CA VAL A 174 20.19 0.09 -1.24
C VAL A 174 21.37 -0.29 -0.35
N GLY A 175 21.53 -1.58 -0.02
CA GLY A 175 22.62 -2.05 0.83
C GLY A 175 22.91 -3.54 0.69
N THR A 176 23.81 -4.05 1.54
CA THR A 176 23.95 -5.49 1.78
C THR A 176 22.70 -5.91 2.55
N ASP A 177 21.76 -6.54 1.85
CA ASP A 177 20.50 -7.05 2.41
C ASP A 177 19.57 -5.95 2.93
N LYS A 178 19.54 -4.80 2.24
CA LYS A 178 18.54 -3.75 2.45
C LYS A 178 17.88 -3.39 1.12
N TYR A 179 16.55 -3.30 1.10
CA TYR A 179 15.75 -2.99 -0.08
C TYR A 179 14.77 -1.85 0.24
N VAL A 180 14.49 -1.00 -0.74
CA VAL A 180 13.44 0.04 -0.64
C VAL A 180 12.29 -0.35 -1.54
N ARG A 181 11.07 -0.24 -1.01
CA ARG A 181 9.82 -0.51 -1.73
C ARG A 181 8.73 0.44 -1.21
N GLU A 182 7.82 0.82 -2.09
CA GLU A 182 6.61 1.54 -1.69
C GLU A 182 5.64 0.59 -0.98
N PHE A 183 5.17 0.99 0.20
CA PHE A 183 4.12 0.30 0.93
C PHE A 183 2.97 1.25 1.23
N TRP A 184 1.76 0.70 1.25
CA TRP A 184 0.55 1.38 1.69
C TRP A 184 0.25 1.00 3.13
N SER A 185 0.10 1.97 4.03
CA SER A 185 -0.34 1.74 5.40
C SER A 185 -1.85 1.48 5.42
N MET A 186 -2.29 0.36 6.00
CA MET A 186 -3.72 0.07 6.16
C MET A 186 -4.37 0.89 7.28
N GLU A 187 -3.59 1.64 8.05
CA GLU A 187 -4.12 2.53 9.09
C GLU A 187 -4.76 3.78 8.48
N ASP A 188 -4.08 4.41 7.51
CA ASP A 188 -4.48 5.69 6.91
C ASP A 188 -4.57 5.68 5.38
N ASN A 189 -4.28 4.55 4.74
CA ASN A 189 -4.26 4.35 3.30
C ASN A 189 -3.37 5.35 2.55
N THR A 190 -2.24 5.72 3.14
CA THR A 190 -1.18 6.50 2.48
C THR A 190 0.00 5.61 2.11
N SER A 191 0.77 6.00 1.09
CA SER A 191 1.96 5.27 0.67
C SER A 191 3.27 5.95 1.09
N GLU A 192 4.26 5.14 1.43
CA GLU A 192 5.62 5.58 1.77
C GLU A 192 6.67 4.56 1.28
N ASP A 193 7.85 5.05 0.92
CA ASP A 193 9.02 4.22 0.63
C ASP A 193 9.67 3.73 1.93
N ILE A 194 9.57 2.42 2.19
CA ILE A 194 10.11 1.80 3.41
C ILE A 194 11.36 0.98 3.09
N THR A 195 12.36 1.05 3.97
CA THR A 195 13.55 0.19 3.88
C THR A 195 13.30 -1.11 4.64
N ILE A 196 13.47 -2.25 3.97
CA ILE A 196 13.27 -3.60 4.52
C ILE A 196 14.57 -4.41 4.49
N ASP A 197 14.73 -5.32 5.45
CA ASP A 197 15.91 -6.19 5.62
C ASP A 197 15.88 -7.47 4.75
N GLU A 198 14.73 -7.77 4.14
CA GLU A 198 14.56 -8.90 3.25
C GLU A 198 13.92 -8.50 1.92
N LYS A 199 14.32 -9.16 0.82
CA LYS A 199 13.65 -8.96 -0.46
C LYS A 199 12.33 -9.71 -0.48
N LEU A 200 11.23 -8.98 -0.49
CA LEU A 200 9.91 -9.55 -0.74
C LEU A 200 9.78 -10.01 -2.20
N SER A 201 9.13 -11.15 -2.40
CA SER A 201 8.99 -11.79 -3.71
C SER A 201 7.61 -11.63 -4.35
N ALA A 202 6.62 -11.16 -3.59
CA ALA A 202 5.24 -11.01 -4.01
C ALA A 202 4.67 -9.64 -3.61
N ASN A 203 3.54 -9.29 -4.22
CA ASN A 203 2.63 -8.29 -3.66
C ASN A 203 1.83 -8.97 -2.55
N GLY A 204 1.34 -8.20 -1.60
CA GLY A 204 0.50 -8.73 -0.52
C GLY A 204 0.56 -7.90 0.75
N PHE A 205 -0.15 -8.39 1.77
CA PHE A 205 -0.21 -7.81 3.10
C PHE A 205 0.89 -8.35 4.00
N TYR A 206 1.54 -7.44 4.71
CA TYR A 206 2.62 -7.71 5.64
C TYR A 206 2.33 -7.07 6.99
N GLU A 207 2.61 -7.81 8.06
CA GLU A 207 2.66 -7.26 9.41
C GLU A 207 4.10 -6.83 9.70
N VAL A 208 4.27 -5.64 10.27
CA VAL A 208 5.59 -5.19 10.72
C VAL A 208 5.96 -5.96 11.97
N ASP A 209 7.01 -6.77 11.90
CA ASP A 209 7.49 -7.57 13.04
C ASP A 209 8.36 -6.75 13.99
N SER A 210 9.28 -5.95 13.43
CA SER A 210 10.12 -5.04 14.20
C SER A 210 10.72 -3.95 13.30
N ILE A 211 11.21 -2.88 13.91
CA ILE A 211 11.95 -1.81 13.24
C ILE A 211 13.27 -1.64 13.99
N ASP A 212 14.40 -1.66 13.27
CA ASP A 212 15.72 -1.48 13.86
C ASP A 212 16.06 0.00 14.13
N GLU A 213 17.21 0.24 14.77
CA GLU A 213 17.68 1.60 15.12
C GLU A 213 17.96 2.50 13.90
N ASP A 214 18.12 1.92 12.71
CA ASP A 214 18.33 2.62 11.44
C ASP A 214 17.00 2.88 10.70
N GLY A 215 15.86 2.46 11.26
CA GLY A 215 14.55 2.55 10.61
C GLY A 215 14.34 1.50 9.52
N VAL A 216 15.01 0.34 9.60
CA VAL A 216 14.80 -0.80 8.71
C VAL A 216 13.76 -1.73 9.29
N TYR A 217 12.80 -2.11 8.45
CA TYR A 217 11.64 -2.91 8.84
C TYR A 217 11.93 -4.39 8.58
N THR A 218 11.64 -5.22 9.58
CA THR A 218 11.47 -6.66 9.44
C THR A 218 9.98 -6.94 9.31
N LEU A 219 9.58 -7.66 8.27
CA LEU A 219 8.17 -7.91 7.94
C LEU A 219 7.85 -9.41 7.97
N LYS A 220 6.61 -9.73 8.32
CA LYS A 220 6.04 -11.09 8.25
C LYS A 220 4.79 -11.08 7.38
N ASP A 221 4.49 -12.21 6.73
CA ASP A 221 3.26 -12.37 5.96
C ASP A 221 2.04 -12.17 6.88
N TYR A 222 1.08 -11.37 6.44
CA TYR A 222 -0.17 -11.18 7.17
C TYR A 222 -1.20 -12.26 6.79
N LYS A 223 -2.08 -12.60 7.74
CA LYS A 223 -3.07 -13.65 7.50
C LYS A 223 -4.19 -13.17 6.57
N THR A 224 -4.45 -13.93 5.51
CA THR A 224 -5.48 -13.62 4.49
C THR A 224 -6.53 -14.72 4.31
N ASP A 225 -6.39 -15.85 5.02
CA ASP A 225 -7.39 -16.92 5.04
C ASP A 225 -8.63 -16.51 5.86
N VAL A 226 -9.70 -16.14 5.14
CA VAL A 226 -10.95 -15.61 5.70
C VAL A 226 -12.13 -16.33 5.06
N ASP A 227 -13.05 -16.83 5.89
CA ASP A 227 -14.26 -17.52 5.40
C ASP A 227 -15.45 -16.55 5.21
N ALA A 228 -15.50 -15.45 5.96
CA ALA A 228 -16.59 -14.48 5.92
C ALA A 228 -16.14 -13.06 6.33
N VAL A 229 -16.78 -12.06 5.76
CA VAL A 229 -16.61 -10.63 6.07
C VAL A 229 -17.98 -9.98 6.25
N ASP A 230 -18.16 -9.28 7.37
CA ASP A 230 -19.41 -8.64 7.79
C ASP A 230 -19.15 -7.33 8.58
N GLU A 231 -20.21 -6.75 9.15
CA GLU A 231 -20.15 -5.49 9.92
C GLU A 231 -19.35 -5.60 11.23
N ASP A 232 -19.09 -6.81 11.72
CA ASP A 232 -18.30 -7.06 12.94
C ASP A 232 -16.81 -7.30 12.62
N SER A 233 -16.45 -7.35 11.34
CA SER A 233 -15.10 -7.64 10.87
C SER A 233 -14.17 -6.44 11.00
N ASP A 234 -13.02 -6.64 11.64
CA ASP A 234 -12.00 -5.61 11.85
C ASP A 234 -10.59 -6.17 11.72
N GLY A 235 -9.73 -5.46 11.00
CA GLY A 235 -8.37 -5.89 10.67
C GLY A 235 -8.31 -7.09 9.72
N VAL A 236 -9.29 -7.27 8.84
CA VAL A 236 -9.38 -8.44 7.96
C VAL A 236 -8.77 -8.13 6.59
N ALA A 237 -7.86 -8.98 6.12
CA ALA A 237 -7.29 -8.90 4.78
C ALA A 237 -7.75 -10.09 3.93
N VAL A 238 -8.03 -9.84 2.65
CA VAL A 238 -8.36 -10.89 1.67
C VAL A 238 -7.54 -10.64 0.42
N GLU A 239 -6.80 -11.65 -0.02
CA GLU A 239 -5.98 -11.61 -1.24
C GLU A 239 -6.60 -12.46 -2.35
N ASP A 240 -6.26 -12.12 -3.60
CA ASP A 240 -6.65 -12.88 -4.79
C ASP A 240 -8.19 -13.07 -4.95
N LEU A 241 -8.98 -12.13 -4.43
CA LEU A 241 -10.44 -12.20 -4.52
C LEU A 241 -10.91 -11.98 -5.96
N ALA A 242 -11.55 -12.99 -6.54
CA ALA A 242 -11.94 -13.00 -7.94
C ALA A 242 -13.40 -12.55 -8.15
N LEU A 243 -13.58 -11.27 -8.44
CA LEU A 243 -14.88 -10.70 -8.83
C LEU A 243 -15.24 -11.14 -10.25
N ASN A 244 -16.36 -11.83 -10.43
CA ASN A 244 -16.77 -12.45 -11.70
C ASN A 244 -18.26 -12.23 -12.07
N ASP A 245 -19.03 -11.55 -11.23
CA ASP A 245 -20.39 -11.09 -11.54
C ASP A 245 -20.54 -9.64 -11.08
N THR A 246 -20.95 -8.76 -11.99
CA THR A 246 -21.28 -7.35 -11.69
C THR A 246 -22.24 -7.16 -10.50
N LYS A 247 -23.05 -8.17 -10.16
CA LYS A 247 -23.95 -8.13 -8.98
C LYS A 247 -23.22 -8.25 -7.65
N GLN A 248 -21.97 -8.73 -7.63
CA GLN A 248 -21.15 -8.79 -6.43
C GLN A 248 -20.83 -7.39 -5.91
N ILE A 249 -20.82 -6.37 -6.78
CA ILE A 249 -20.77 -4.97 -6.39
C ILE A 249 -22.18 -4.39 -6.47
N TYR A 250 -22.86 -4.28 -5.34
CA TYR A 250 -24.20 -3.70 -5.26
C TYR A 250 -24.21 -2.43 -4.41
N ARG A 251 -24.54 -1.28 -5.03
CA ARG A 251 -24.64 0.02 -4.34
C ARG A 251 -23.41 0.37 -3.49
N ASN A 252 -22.21 0.16 -4.03
CA ASN A 252 -20.93 0.37 -3.35
C ASN A 252 -20.75 -0.54 -2.12
N ALA A 253 -21.25 -1.77 -2.17
CA ALA A 253 -20.95 -2.82 -1.22
C ALA A 253 -20.62 -4.14 -1.92
N LEU A 254 -19.79 -4.97 -1.30
CA LEU A 254 -19.59 -6.37 -1.68
C LEU A 254 -20.61 -7.25 -0.98
N SER A 255 -21.20 -8.20 -1.70
CA SER A 255 -22.29 -9.03 -1.19
C SER A 255 -22.34 -10.40 -1.85
N GLY A 256 -22.71 -11.41 -1.06
CA GLY A 256 -22.81 -12.80 -1.46
C GLY A 256 -21.49 -13.56 -1.33
N GLU A 257 -21.50 -14.82 -1.77
CA GLU A 257 -20.33 -15.69 -1.82
C GLU A 257 -19.46 -15.29 -3.03
N ILE A 258 -18.26 -14.79 -2.76
CA ILE A 258 -17.29 -14.37 -3.77
C ILE A 258 -16.06 -15.27 -3.60
N SER A 259 -15.77 -16.08 -4.62
CA SER A 259 -14.87 -17.23 -4.48
C SER A 259 -15.35 -18.17 -3.36
N ASP A 260 -14.66 -18.20 -2.22
CA ASP A 260 -14.96 -19.00 -1.04
C ASP A 260 -15.18 -18.12 0.21
N VAL A 261 -15.39 -16.81 0.03
CA VAL A 261 -15.59 -15.84 1.10
C VAL A 261 -17.01 -15.29 1.06
N ASP A 262 -17.72 -15.37 2.18
CA ASP A 262 -19.08 -14.82 2.33
C ASP A 262 -19.02 -13.33 2.70
N PHE A 263 -19.61 -12.46 1.87
CA PHE A 263 -19.78 -11.03 2.16
C PHE A 263 -21.24 -10.69 2.48
N ASP A 264 -21.50 -10.01 3.59
CA ASP A 264 -22.83 -9.48 3.95
C ASP A 264 -22.88 -7.95 3.81
N ASP A 265 -23.15 -7.48 2.59
CA ASP A 265 -23.32 -6.05 2.25
C ASP A 265 -22.22 -5.11 2.80
N VAL A 266 -20.96 -5.55 2.73
CA VAL A 266 -19.80 -4.83 3.26
C VAL A 266 -19.46 -3.62 2.38
N SER A 267 -19.48 -2.42 2.96
CA SER A 267 -19.29 -1.16 2.23
C SER A 267 -17.89 -1.05 1.62
N ILE A 268 -17.81 -0.64 0.34
CA ILE A 268 -16.57 -0.20 -0.34
C ILE A 268 -16.58 1.31 -0.62
N ALA A 269 -17.57 2.05 -0.10
CA ALA A 269 -17.83 3.43 -0.52
C ALA A 269 -16.69 4.40 -0.20
N ASN A 270 -15.95 4.12 0.88
CA ASN A 270 -14.82 4.94 1.35
C ASN A 270 -13.46 4.30 1.03
N ALA A 271 -13.44 3.22 0.25
CA ALA A 271 -12.21 2.51 -0.04
C ALA A 271 -11.24 3.38 -0.85
N THR A 272 -9.98 3.41 -0.43
CA THR A 272 -8.88 3.81 -1.29
C THR A 272 -8.65 2.69 -2.31
N ILE A 273 -8.74 3.03 -3.60
CA ILE A 273 -8.59 2.06 -4.68
C ILE A 273 -7.34 2.40 -5.48
N ILE A 274 -6.44 1.42 -5.60
CA ILE A 274 -5.22 1.52 -6.40
C ILE A 274 -5.20 0.44 -7.50
N ASP A 275 -4.44 0.72 -8.55
CA ASP A 275 -4.18 -0.24 -9.62
C ASP A 275 -2.76 -0.78 -9.47
N GLY A 276 -2.64 -2.01 -8.97
CA GLY A 276 -1.36 -2.70 -8.78
C GLY A 276 -0.82 -3.33 -10.06
N ARG A 277 -1.57 -3.29 -11.17
CA ARG A 277 -1.15 -3.85 -12.46
C ARG A 277 -0.03 -3.02 -13.06
N SER A 278 0.98 -3.69 -13.63
CA SER A 278 2.01 -2.99 -14.39
C SER A 278 1.43 -2.37 -15.66
N ASN A 279 2.13 -1.41 -16.27
CA ASN A 279 1.73 -0.84 -17.57
C ASN A 279 1.50 -1.96 -18.61
N THR A 280 2.36 -2.98 -18.61
CA THR A 280 2.22 -4.16 -19.49
C THR A 280 0.95 -4.95 -19.17
N ASP A 281 0.69 -5.28 -17.90
CA ASP A 281 -0.48 -6.07 -17.51
C ASP A 281 -1.80 -5.33 -17.79
N ARG A 282 -1.79 -3.99 -17.73
CA ARG A 282 -2.94 -3.17 -18.15
C ARG A 282 -3.12 -3.23 -19.66
N ASN A 283 -2.06 -3.03 -20.44
CA ASN A 283 -2.13 -3.06 -21.90
C ASN A 283 -2.58 -4.43 -22.44
N ASP A 284 -2.21 -5.52 -21.75
CA ASP A 284 -2.63 -6.88 -22.10
C ASP A 284 -4.04 -7.23 -21.59
N SER A 285 -4.65 -6.35 -20.80
CA SER A 285 -5.97 -6.56 -20.21
C SER A 285 -7.10 -6.09 -21.12
N VAL A 286 -8.28 -6.68 -20.96
CA VAL A 286 -9.53 -6.18 -21.54
C VAL A 286 -9.94 -4.80 -21.03
N TYR A 287 -9.31 -4.32 -19.96
CA TYR A 287 -9.48 -2.98 -19.41
C TYR A 287 -8.11 -2.33 -19.19
N ASP A 288 -7.68 -1.58 -20.21
CA ASP A 288 -6.37 -0.93 -20.30
C ASP A 288 -6.19 0.33 -19.45
N ARG A 289 -7.30 0.88 -18.96
CA ARG A 289 -7.31 2.08 -18.12
C ARG A 289 -6.94 1.74 -16.68
N GLU A 290 -6.25 2.68 -16.05
CA GLU A 290 -5.92 2.63 -14.63
C GLU A 290 -7.18 2.67 -13.75
N ILE A 291 -7.29 1.79 -12.75
CA ILE A 291 -8.44 1.67 -11.86
C ILE A 291 -8.15 2.32 -10.51
N THR A 292 -8.73 3.49 -10.27
CA THR A 292 -8.47 4.30 -9.06
C THR A 292 -9.72 4.66 -8.26
N ASN A 293 -10.87 4.10 -8.64
CA ASN A 293 -12.16 4.37 -8.00
C ASN A 293 -13.19 3.31 -8.38
N ILE A 294 -14.27 3.27 -7.61
CA ILE A 294 -15.33 2.25 -7.72
C ILE A 294 -15.92 2.24 -9.13
N SER A 295 -16.14 3.41 -9.75
CA SER A 295 -16.72 3.48 -11.09
C SER A 295 -15.83 2.81 -12.14
N ARG A 296 -14.51 2.93 -12.02
CA ARG A 296 -13.57 2.25 -12.91
C ARG A 296 -13.47 0.76 -12.60
N LEU A 297 -13.52 0.38 -11.32
CA LEU A 297 -13.57 -1.03 -10.91
C LEU A 297 -14.81 -1.74 -11.48
N THR A 298 -15.99 -1.11 -11.37
CA THR A 298 -17.22 -1.62 -11.98
C THR A 298 -17.10 -1.74 -13.49
N ALA A 299 -16.56 -0.73 -14.18
CA ALA A 299 -16.37 -0.77 -15.62
C ALA A 299 -15.38 -1.87 -16.06
N ALA A 300 -14.32 -2.11 -15.28
CA ALA A 300 -13.38 -3.21 -15.52
C ALA A 300 -14.05 -4.58 -15.35
N LEU A 301 -14.90 -4.72 -14.33
CA LEU A 301 -15.67 -5.94 -14.11
C LEU A 301 -16.71 -6.18 -15.21
N GLU A 302 -17.39 -5.14 -15.69
CA GLU A 302 -18.27 -5.22 -16.86
C GLU A 302 -17.48 -5.67 -18.10
N ALA A 303 -16.33 -5.04 -18.39
CA ALA A 303 -15.47 -5.43 -19.51
C ALA A 303 -15.01 -6.90 -19.42
N ALA A 304 -14.57 -7.34 -18.24
CA ALA A 304 -14.16 -8.73 -18.00
C ALA A 304 -15.31 -9.73 -18.19
N THR A 305 -16.51 -9.42 -17.69
CA THR A 305 -17.66 -10.33 -17.77
C THR A 305 -18.25 -10.42 -19.18
N GLU A 306 -18.19 -9.34 -19.95
CA GLU A 306 -18.60 -9.28 -21.35
C GLU A 306 -17.57 -9.87 -22.32
N SER A 307 -16.31 -10.03 -21.90
CA SER A 307 -15.22 -10.55 -22.73
C SER A 307 -15.43 -11.99 -23.19
N LYS A 308 -14.67 -12.43 -24.19
CA LYS A 308 -14.50 -13.87 -24.51
C LYS A 308 -13.40 -14.46 -23.62
N GLY A 309 -13.31 -15.79 -23.54
CA GLY A 309 -12.32 -16.50 -22.72
C GLY A 309 -12.92 -17.37 -21.60
N THR A 310 -12.07 -18.18 -20.98
CA THR A 310 -12.44 -19.08 -19.87
C THR A 310 -12.32 -18.44 -18.50
N THR A 311 -11.49 -17.39 -18.36
CA THR A 311 -11.29 -16.65 -17.12
C THR A 311 -11.77 -15.22 -17.34
N LYS A 312 -12.80 -14.83 -16.60
CA LYS A 312 -13.52 -13.55 -16.74
C LYS A 312 -13.74 -12.95 -15.37
N ASN A 313 -12.70 -12.32 -14.84
CA ASN A 313 -12.74 -11.79 -13.49
C ASN A 313 -11.82 -10.58 -13.35
N VAL A 314 -12.09 -9.79 -12.32
CA VAL A 314 -11.16 -8.83 -11.77
C VAL A 314 -10.63 -9.43 -10.48
N ILE A 315 -9.31 -9.51 -10.33
CA ILE A 315 -8.65 -9.98 -9.12
C ILE A 315 -8.29 -8.77 -8.28
N VAL A 316 -8.70 -8.77 -7.02
CA VAL A 316 -8.43 -7.71 -6.07
C VAL A 316 -7.92 -8.25 -4.73
N ASP A 317 -7.07 -7.47 -4.10
CA ASP A 317 -6.73 -7.60 -2.69
C ASP A 317 -7.46 -6.50 -1.91
N LEU A 318 -7.98 -6.80 -0.72
CA LEU A 318 -8.75 -5.85 0.09
C LEU A 318 -8.42 -5.92 1.57
N TYR A 319 -8.67 -4.81 2.27
CA TYR A 319 -8.54 -4.68 3.71
C TYR A 319 -9.81 -4.09 4.33
N VAL A 320 -10.19 -4.61 5.49
CA VAL A 320 -11.42 -4.27 6.21
C VAL A 320 -11.08 -3.74 7.60
N LYS A 321 -11.65 -2.59 7.93
CA LYS A 321 -11.54 -1.94 9.24
C LYS A 321 -12.91 -1.42 9.64
N ASP A 322 -13.29 -1.64 10.90
CA ASP A 322 -14.59 -1.20 11.44
C ASP A 322 -15.81 -1.65 10.60
N GLY A 323 -15.79 -2.87 10.05
CA GLY A 323 -16.89 -3.41 9.23
C GLY A 323 -17.02 -2.79 7.83
N GLU A 324 -16.06 -1.96 7.40
CA GLU A 324 -16.00 -1.39 6.05
C GLU A 324 -14.71 -1.80 5.33
N ILE A 325 -14.79 -2.02 4.02
CA ILE A 325 -13.59 -2.17 3.18
C ILE A 325 -12.97 -0.79 2.99
N THR A 326 -11.76 -0.61 3.50
CA THR A 326 -11.05 0.67 3.48
C THR A 326 -9.98 0.74 2.40
N PHE A 327 -9.51 -0.40 1.89
CA PHE A 327 -8.48 -0.47 0.85
C PHE A 327 -8.79 -1.56 -0.16
N ILE A 328 -8.52 -1.27 -1.44
CA ILE A 328 -8.61 -2.23 -2.55
C ILE A 328 -7.42 -2.02 -3.50
N CYS A 329 -6.67 -3.07 -3.78
CA CYS A 329 -5.69 -3.10 -4.85
C CYS A 329 -6.17 -4.02 -5.97
N VAL A 330 -6.23 -3.51 -7.20
CA VAL A 330 -6.51 -4.35 -8.37
C VAL A 330 -5.22 -4.99 -8.88
N THR A 331 -5.16 -6.33 -8.87
CA THR A 331 -3.96 -7.09 -9.25
C THR A 331 -4.06 -7.68 -10.65
N ALA A 332 -5.26 -7.94 -11.16
CA ALA A 332 -5.49 -8.37 -12.53
C ALA A 332 -6.90 -8.05 -13.03
N VAL A 333 -7.03 -7.88 -14.35
CA VAL A 333 -8.32 -7.85 -15.02
C VAL A 333 -8.24 -8.82 -16.20
N ASN A 334 -8.89 -9.96 -16.05
CA ASN A 334 -8.81 -11.07 -16.99
C ASN A 334 -9.97 -11.06 -17.98
N GLY A 335 -9.67 -11.47 -19.20
CA GLY A 335 -10.62 -11.60 -20.29
C GLY A 335 -9.90 -11.58 -21.63
N THR A 336 -10.63 -11.70 -22.73
CA THR A 336 -10.13 -11.46 -24.09
C THR A 336 -11.14 -10.58 -24.81
N ALA A 337 -10.69 -9.42 -25.31
CA ALA A 337 -11.55 -8.48 -26.00
C ALA A 337 -12.25 -9.15 -27.21
N GLU A 338 -13.46 -8.68 -27.57
CA GLU A 338 -14.03 -9.08 -28.85
C GLU A 338 -13.17 -8.52 -29.98
N SER A 339 -12.47 -9.38 -30.71
CA SER A 339 -12.01 -9.06 -32.06
C SER A 339 -13.23 -8.89 -32.95
N GLY A 340 -13.75 -7.66 -32.99
CA GLY A 340 -14.48 -7.16 -34.14
C GLY A 340 -13.55 -7.25 -35.34
N ASP A 341 -13.99 -7.96 -36.37
CA ASP A 341 -13.28 -8.16 -37.63
C ASP A 341 -12.96 -6.83 -38.31
N SER A 342 -11.71 -6.39 -38.21
CA SER A 342 -11.05 -5.52 -39.18
C SER A 342 -9.55 -5.75 -39.06
N GLY A 343 -9.01 -6.61 -39.94
CA GLY A 343 -7.58 -6.75 -40.06
C GLY A 343 -6.96 -5.44 -40.54
N ASP A 344 -6.20 -4.80 -39.66
CA ASP A 344 -5.02 -4.03 -40.03
C ASP A 344 -4.09 -3.96 -38.82
N SER A 345 -2.79 -3.77 -39.04
CA SER A 345 -1.77 -3.76 -38.00
C SER A 345 -2.14 -2.83 -36.82
N ASP A 346 -2.35 -3.40 -35.62
CA ASP A 346 -2.57 -2.65 -34.36
C ASP A 346 -1.34 -1.77 -34.09
N ILE A 347 -1.39 -0.53 -34.55
CA ILE A 347 -0.48 0.53 -34.15
C ILE A 347 -1.28 1.38 -33.17
N THR A 348 -0.88 1.40 -31.90
CA THR A 348 -1.60 2.13 -30.85
C THR A 348 -0.78 3.29 -30.31
N VAL A 349 -1.44 4.27 -29.67
CA VAL A 349 -0.80 5.46 -29.11
C VAL A 349 -1.08 5.57 -27.63
N SER A 350 -0.03 5.73 -26.85
CA SER A 350 -0.09 5.96 -25.41
C SER A 350 0.76 7.18 -25.00
N GLY A 351 0.74 7.55 -23.72
CA GLY A 351 1.52 8.69 -23.21
C GLY A 351 1.05 10.09 -23.64
N VAL A 352 -0.11 10.21 -24.31
CA VAL A 352 -0.69 11.51 -24.66
C VAL A 352 -1.28 12.23 -23.43
N ASP A 353 -1.38 13.57 -23.47
CA ASP A 353 -1.92 14.37 -22.36
C ASP A 353 -3.40 14.04 -22.08
N ARG A 354 -4.16 13.68 -23.14
CA ARG A 354 -5.56 13.25 -23.02
C ARG A 354 -6.10 12.56 -24.28
N THR A 355 -6.97 11.59 -24.08
CA THR A 355 -7.81 10.99 -25.13
C THR A 355 -9.26 11.47 -25.03
N PHE A 356 -9.88 11.76 -26.17
CA PHE A 356 -11.26 12.21 -26.27
C PHE A 356 -12.09 11.25 -27.12
N ASP A 357 -13.29 10.91 -26.67
CA ASP A 357 -14.29 10.25 -27.51
C ASP A 357 -15.23 11.29 -28.12
N VAL A 358 -15.27 11.38 -29.44
CA VAL A 358 -16.26 12.18 -30.17
C VAL A 358 -17.12 11.26 -31.04
N PRO A 359 -18.42 11.55 -31.22
CA PRO A 359 -19.29 10.72 -32.04
C PRO A 359 -18.79 10.59 -33.48
N GLU A 360 -18.91 9.39 -34.06
CA GLU A 360 -18.64 9.16 -35.47
C GLU A 360 -19.47 10.11 -36.36
N GLY A 361 -18.84 10.68 -37.39
CA GLY A 361 -19.47 11.66 -38.27
C GLY A 361 -19.55 13.09 -37.71
N THR A 362 -18.89 13.37 -36.57
CA THR A 362 -18.64 14.74 -36.11
C THR A 362 -17.91 15.54 -37.20
N ASP A 363 -18.37 16.76 -37.49
CA ASP A 363 -17.76 17.59 -38.52
C ASP A 363 -16.40 18.17 -38.08
N ASP A 364 -15.52 18.45 -39.05
CA ASP A 364 -14.17 18.98 -38.80
C ASP A 364 -14.15 20.21 -37.88
N THR A 365 -15.16 21.08 -37.94
CA THR A 365 -15.18 22.30 -37.09
C THR A 365 -15.34 21.92 -35.62
N SER A 366 -16.27 21.00 -35.35
CA SER A 366 -16.55 20.49 -34.01
C SER A 366 -15.40 19.64 -33.47
N LEU A 367 -14.82 18.77 -34.30
CA LEU A 367 -13.63 17.97 -33.97
C LEU A 367 -12.46 18.88 -33.56
N ARG A 368 -12.16 19.88 -34.39
CA ARG A 368 -11.08 20.84 -34.11
C ARG A 368 -11.36 21.68 -32.87
N ALA A 369 -12.62 22.06 -32.62
CA ALA A 369 -12.97 22.80 -31.41
C ALA A 369 -12.69 21.99 -30.14
N THR A 370 -12.89 20.66 -30.16
CA THR A 370 -12.55 19.78 -29.04
C THR A 370 -11.07 19.87 -28.68
N VAL A 371 -10.17 19.77 -29.66
CA VAL A 371 -8.71 19.85 -29.45
C VAL A 371 -8.28 21.27 -29.07
N LEU A 372 -8.80 22.29 -29.76
CA LEU A 372 -8.39 23.68 -29.55
C LEU A 372 -8.84 24.26 -28.19
N ALA A 373 -9.84 23.64 -27.53
CA ALA A 373 -10.29 24.01 -26.20
C ALA A 373 -9.36 23.51 -25.07
N GLN A 374 -8.41 22.62 -25.39
CA GLN A 374 -7.48 22.06 -24.41
C GLN A 374 -6.29 22.97 -24.16
N ASP A 375 -5.52 22.65 -23.12
CA ASP A 375 -4.22 23.25 -22.87
C ASP A 375 -3.22 22.91 -23.99
N ASN A 376 -2.01 23.48 -23.95
CA ASN A 376 -1.00 23.14 -24.94
C ASN A 376 -0.47 21.74 -24.67
N GLY A 377 -0.48 20.86 -25.68
CA GLY A 377 -0.18 19.45 -25.47
C GLY A 377 -0.36 18.57 -26.70
N VAL A 378 -0.35 17.26 -26.47
CA VAL A 378 -0.56 16.17 -27.42
C VAL A 378 -1.75 15.32 -26.99
N TYR A 379 -2.57 14.90 -27.94
CA TYR A 379 -3.88 14.33 -27.68
C TYR A 379 -4.23 13.24 -28.69
N GLN A 380 -5.14 12.37 -28.30
CA GLN A 380 -5.80 11.43 -29.21
C GLN A 380 -7.29 11.74 -29.25
N VAL A 381 -7.91 11.65 -30.43
CA VAL A 381 -9.36 11.84 -30.58
C VAL A 381 -9.94 10.62 -31.30
N LEU A 382 -10.74 9.85 -30.56
CA LEU A 382 -11.39 8.64 -31.03
C LEU A 382 -12.76 8.94 -31.62
N GLY A 383 -13.19 8.11 -32.57
CA GLY A 383 -14.52 8.12 -33.19
C GLY A 383 -14.70 9.02 -34.41
N ALA A 384 -14.08 10.20 -34.49
CA ALA A 384 -14.17 11.06 -35.69
C ALA A 384 -12.80 11.32 -36.33
N ILE A 385 -12.81 11.39 -37.67
CA ILE A 385 -11.64 11.50 -38.52
C ILE A 385 -11.73 12.82 -39.32
N PRO A 386 -10.66 13.63 -39.40
CA PRO A 386 -10.62 14.82 -40.25
C PRO A 386 -10.95 14.48 -41.71
N SER A 387 -11.76 15.30 -42.37
CA SER A 387 -12.24 15.03 -43.73
C SER A 387 -11.15 14.93 -44.81
N ASN A 388 -9.92 15.38 -44.51
CA ASN A 388 -8.78 15.35 -45.41
C ASN A 388 -7.86 14.13 -45.24
N CYS A 389 -8.18 13.21 -44.32
CA CYS A 389 -7.52 11.91 -44.21
C CYS A 389 -7.92 10.96 -45.35
N ALA A 390 -7.07 9.97 -45.63
CA ALA A 390 -7.39 8.93 -46.59
C ALA A 390 -8.59 8.06 -46.14
N SER A 391 -9.26 7.43 -47.11
CA SER A 391 -10.36 6.50 -46.81
C SER A 391 -9.82 5.26 -46.11
N GLY A 392 -10.30 4.97 -44.90
CA GLY A 392 -9.90 3.80 -44.12
C GLY A 392 -8.93 4.09 -42.98
N VAL A 393 -8.51 5.35 -42.79
CA VAL A 393 -7.77 5.77 -41.59
C VAL A 393 -8.60 5.50 -40.35
N SER A 394 -8.07 4.76 -39.39
CA SER A 394 -8.66 4.65 -38.06
C SER A 394 -8.40 5.89 -37.21
N PRO A 395 -9.36 6.32 -36.37
CA PRO A 395 -9.15 7.45 -35.48
C PRO A 395 -8.07 7.20 -34.42
N GLU A 396 -7.83 5.94 -34.02
CA GLU A 396 -6.72 5.60 -33.11
C GLU A 396 -5.32 5.95 -33.67
N HIS A 397 -5.17 5.98 -34.99
CA HIS A 397 -3.90 6.30 -35.65
C HIS A 397 -3.60 7.81 -35.67
N LEU A 398 -4.53 8.66 -35.22
CA LEU A 398 -4.39 10.11 -35.31
C LEU A 398 -3.93 10.75 -33.99
N VAL A 399 -2.75 11.34 -34.00
CA VAL A 399 -2.19 12.11 -32.89
C VAL A 399 -2.29 13.59 -33.17
N TYR A 400 -2.95 14.32 -32.26
CA TYR A 400 -3.21 15.76 -32.38
C TYR A 400 -2.26 16.55 -31.48
N PHE A 401 -1.65 17.59 -32.01
CA PHE A 401 -0.76 18.49 -31.30
C PHE A 401 -1.39 19.87 -31.23
N LYS A 402 -1.32 20.53 -30.08
CA LYS A 402 -1.86 21.88 -29.89
C LYS A 402 -0.86 22.81 -29.21
N THR A 403 -0.77 24.02 -29.76
CA THR A 403 -0.04 25.14 -29.17
C THR A 403 -0.87 26.42 -29.25
N THR A 404 -0.35 27.52 -28.73
CA THR A 404 -1.02 28.82 -28.76
C THR A 404 -0.14 29.84 -29.45
N ASN A 405 -0.61 30.42 -30.54
CA ASN A 405 0.07 31.47 -31.27
C ASN A 405 -0.20 32.84 -30.63
N ASP A 406 0.87 33.56 -30.31
CA ASP A 406 0.85 34.91 -29.74
C ASP A 406 1.19 36.01 -30.79
N VAL A 407 1.59 35.62 -32.00
CA VAL A 407 2.03 36.55 -33.05
C VAL A 407 1.12 36.45 -34.28
N LYS A 408 0.54 37.57 -34.69
CA LYS A 408 -0.30 37.63 -35.89
C LYS A 408 0.49 37.22 -37.14
N ASP A 409 -0.12 36.39 -37.98
CA ASP A 409 0.41 35.91 -39.26
C ASP A 409 1.69 35.05 -39.11
N ALA A 410 1.98 34.52 -37.92
CA ALA A 410 3.07 33.58 -37.70
C ALA A 410 2.75 32.19 -38.30
N GLY A 411 3.78 31.49 -38.77
CA GLY A 411 3.67 30.08 -39.11
C GLY A 411 3.86 29.19 -37.89
N TYR A 412 3.42 27.94 -37.97
CA TYR A 412 3.81 26.92 -37.00
C TYR A 412 4.91 26.00 -37.53
N THR A 413 5.60 25.34 -36.61
CA THR A 413 6.50 24.22 -36.90
C THR A 413 6.30 23.15 -35.84
N LEU A 414 5.85 21.95 -36.26
CA LEU A 414 5.83 20.73 -35.47
C LEU A 414 7.05 19.90 -35.87
N THR A 415 7.83 19.45 -34.88
CA THR A 415 8.97 18.55 -35.07
C THR A 415 8.84 17.39 -34.09
N ILE A 416 8.95 16.16 -34.59
CA ILE A 416 8.92 14.94 -33.78
C ILE A 416 10.28 14.24 -33.88
N PHE A 417 10.74 13.75 -32.74
CA PHE A 417 12.00 13.05 -32.55
C PHE A 417 11.71 11.64 -32.05
N ASN A 418 12.51 10.65 -32.46
CA ASN A 418 12.48 9.31 -31.86
C ASN A 418 13.29 9.27 -30.54
N GLU A 419 13.39 8.10 -29.93
CA GLU A 419 14.15 7.82 -28.70
C GLU A 419 15.64 8.24 -28.75
N ASP A 420 16.24 8.30 -29.94
CA ASP A 420 17.63 8.72 -30.15
C ASP A 420 17.79 10.24 -30.36
N ASP A 421 16.75 11.04 -30.08
CA ASP A 421 16.66 12.48 -30.38
C ASP A 421 16.87 12.84 -31.87
N VAL A 422 16.62 11.89 -32.78
CA VAL A 422 16.71 12.11 -34.22
C VAL A 422 15.38 12.64 -34.74
N VAL A 423 15.43 13.74 -35.51
CA VAL A 423 14.23 14.28 -36.17
C VAL A 423 13.70 13.27 -37.19
N VAL A 424 12.49 12.75 -36.93
CA VAL A 424 11.83 11.76 -37.78
C VAL A 424 10.64 12.33 -38.56
N TYR A 425 10.06 13.43 -38.07
CA TYR A 425 8.99 14.16 -38.77
C TYR A 425 9.10 15.66 -38.53
N THR A 426 8.79 16.47 -39.54
CA THR A 426 8.67 17.92 -39.42
C THR A 426 7.60 18.45 -40.35
N GLU A 427 6.70 19.26 -39.79
CA GLU A 427 5.63 19.92 -40.51
C GLU A 427 5.66 21.43 -40.29
N THR A 428 5.47 22.20 -41.36
CA THR A 428 5.39 23.66 -41.29
C THR A 428 4.19 24.19 -42.06
N TYR A 429 3.47 25.14 -41.49
CA TYR A 429 2.37 25.82 -42.15
C TYR A 429 2.43 27.33 -41.89
N GLY A 430 2.05 28.14 -42.88
CA GLY A 430 2.17 29.60 -42.82
C GLY A 430 0.88 30.31 -42.39
N SER A 431 1.04 31.43 -41.68
CA SER A 431 0.01 32.45 -41.41
C SER A 431 -1.21 31.97 -40.59
N TYR A 432 -1.04 31.94 -39.27
CA TYR A 432 -2.12 31.77 -38.29
C TYR A 432 -2.51 33.10 -37.62
N SER A 433 -3.78 33.19 -37.25
CA SER A 433 -4.26 34.24 -36.34
C SER A 433 -3.70 34.01 -34.92
N VAL A 434 -3.69 35.05 -34.10
CA VAL A 434 -3.41 34.91 -32.66
C VAL A 434 -4.50 34.02 -32.05
N GLY A 435 -4.12 33.03 -31.24
CA GLY A 435 -5.03 32.05 -30.65
C GLY A 435 -4.52 30.60 -30.72
N PRO A 436 -5.36 29.62 -30.39
CA PRO A 436 -4.98 28.21 -30.39
C PRO A 436 -4.73 27.71 -31.82
N VAL A 437 -3.70 26.87 -31.97
CA VAL A 437 -3.25 26.28 -33.24
C VAL A 437 -3.08 24.79 -33.03
N MET A 438 -3.55 23.99 -33.99
CA MET A 438 -3.39 22.54 -33.95
C MET A 438 -2.75 22.00 -35.24
N ALA A 439 -2.12 20.85 -35.12
CA ALA A 439 -1.74 19.95 -36.21
C ALA A 439 -2.13 18.52 -35.79
N TYR A 440 -2.19 17.59 -36.74
CA TYR A 440 -2.34 16.17 -36.42
C TYR A 440 -1.48 15.34 -37.36
N VAL A 441 -1.12 14.14 -36.92
CA VAL A 441 -0.27 13.20 -37.65
C VAL A 441 -0.94 11.83 -37.60
N ASP A 442 -1.06 11.19 -38.76
CA ASP A 442 -1.39 9.78 -38.88
C ASP A 442 -0.12 8.95 -38.65
N ILE A 443 -0.07 8.24 -37.55
CA ILE A 443 1.10 7.44 -37.19
C ILE A 443 1.13 6.08 -37.90
N ALA A 444 0.07 5.71 -38.61
CA ALA A 444 -0.04 4.50 -39.42
C ALA A 444 -0.20 4.86 -40.91
N ALA A 445 0.52 5.90 -41.36
CA ALA A 445 0.34 6.49 -42.69
C ALA A 445 0.55 5.49 -43.86
N ALA A 446 1.49 4.54 -43.75
CA ALA A 446 1.68 3.54 -44.80
C ALA A 446 0.58 2.49 -44.79
N THR A 447 0.18 2.02 -43.60
CA THR A 447 -0.94 1.10 -43.39
C THR A 447 -2.24 1.69 -43.95
N ASN A 448 -2.56 2.94 -43.57
CA ASN A 448 -3.76 3.63 -44.03
C ASN A 448 -3.68 4.12 -45.48
N ASN A 449 -2.53 3.93 -46.14
CA ASN A 449 -2.22 4.49 -47.46
C ASN A 449 -2.54 6.01 -47.53
N ASP A 450 -2.21 6.70 -46.44
CA ASP A 450 -2.31 8.15 -46.27
C ASP A 450 -0.93 8.82 -46.41
N ALA A 451 -0.92 10.14 -46.48
CA ALA A 451 0.30 10.94 -46.48
C ALA A 451 0.15 12.14 -45.56
N ASN A 452 0.94 12.15 -44.49
CA ASN A 452 1.02 13.29 -43.58
C ASN A 452 1.48 14.55 -44.31
N PHE A 453 1.00 15.71 -43.85
CA PHE A 453 1.27 16.99 -44.51
C PHE A 453 2.76 17.40 -44.49
N GLY A 454 3.52 16.92 -43.50
CA GLY A 454 4.92 17.26 -43.28
C GLY A 454 5.93 16.52 -44.17
N THR A 455 7.17 16.48 -43.67
CA THR A 455 8.33 15.86 -44.29
C THR A 455 9.08 15.00 -43.27
N GLY A 456 9.91 14.07 -43.72
CA GLY A 456 10.68 13.18 -42.84
C GLY A 456 10.43 11.71 -43.16
N LEU A 457 10.90 10.83 -42.28
CA LEU A 457 10.76 9.38 -42.42
C LEU A 457 9.29 8.97 -42.36
N TYR A 458 8.57 9.50 -41.37
CA TYR A 458 7.17 9.15 -41.09
C TYR A 458 6.16 10.09 -41.76
N ALA A 459 6.56 10.77 -42.83
CA ALA A 459 5.61 11.50 -43.68
C ALA A 459 4.69 10.53 -44.46
N SER A 460 5.17 9.32 -44.73
CA SER A 460 4.44 8.29 -45.48
C SER A 460 4.80 6.87 -45.03
N LYS A 461 5.35 6.73 -43.81
CA LYS A 461 5.65 5.46 -43.18
C LYS A 461 4.95 5.41 -41.84
N ASP A 462 4.61 4.20 -41.43
CA ASP A 462 4.15 3.93 -40.08
C ASP A 462 5.28 4.23 -39.09
N PHE A 463 4.92 4.84 -37.97
CA PHE A 463 5.80 5.01 -36.84
C PHE A 463 6.18 3.62 -36.31
N GLU A 464 7.45 3.47 -35.93
CA GLU A 464 7.91 2.24 -35.29
C GLU A 464 7.53 2.31 -33.79
N SER A 465 7.33 1.15 -33.15
CA SER A 465 7.09 1.12 -31.72
C SER A 465 8.25 1.78 -30.97
N GLY A 466 7.93 2.65 -30.01
CA GLY A 466 8.90 3.42 -29.23
C GLY A 466 8.37 4.75 -28.69
N GLU A 467 9.18 5.39 -27.86
CA GLU A 467 8.89 6.72 -27.32
C GLU A 467 9.31 7.81 -28.32
N TYR A 468 8.46 8.81 -28.46
CA TYR A 468 8.68 9.98 -29.30
C TYR A 468 8.55 11.25 -28.48
N SER A 469 9.45 12.20 -28.71
CA SER A 469 9.31 13.56 -28.19
C SER A 469 8.92 14.51 -29.29
N TYR A 470 8.24 15.61 -28.95
CA TYR A 470 7.88 16.62 -29.93
C TYR A 470 8.17 18.04 -29.45
N THR A 471 8.32 18.93 -30.41
CA THR A 471 8.29 20.37 -30.20
C THR A 471 7.30 20.98 -31.18
N PHE A 472 6.32 21.73 -30.67
CA PHE A 472 5.34 22.45 -31.50
C PHE A 472 5.42 23.95 -31.24
N THR A 473 5.89 24.70 -32.24
CA THR A 473 6.11 26.15 -32.14
C THR A 473 5.15 26.92 -33.02
N CYS A 474 4.66 28.06 -32.55
CA CYS A 474 3.98 29.06 -33.37
C CYS A 474 4.12 30.44 -32.73
N GLY A 475 4.56 31.43 -33.51
CA GLY A 475 4.91 32.74 -32.96
C GLY A 475 6.15 32.65 -32.06
N THR A 476 6.04 33.09 -30.81
CA THR A 476 7.09 32.92 -29.79
C THR A 476 6.82 31.76 -28.83
N THR A 477 5.65 31.13 -28.93
CA THR A 477 5.28 29.98 -28.10
C THR A 477 5.91 28.69 -28.61
N SER A 478 6.36 27.85 -27.68
CA SER A 478 6.86 26.50 -27.92
C SER A 478 6.25 25.53 -26.91
N THR A 479 5.47 24.58 -27.38
CA THR A 479 5.00 23.41 -26.61
C THR A 479 5.97 22.25 -26.79
N ARG A 480 6.18 21.44 -25.75
CA ARG A 480 6.97 20.20 -25.81
C ARG A 480 6.28 19.13 -24.97
N GLY A 481 6.47 17.87 -25.35
CA GLY A 481 5.99 16.71 -24.61
C GLY A 481 6.46 15.42 -25.27
N THR A 482 5.93 14.30 -24.81
CA THR A 482 6.22 12.96 -25.32
C THR A 482 4.92 12.21 -25.63
N PHE A 483 5.01 11.16 -26.43
CA PHE A 483 3.98 10.15 -26.65
C PHE A 483 4.66 8.85 -27.07
N THR A 484 3.98 7.73 -26.93
CA THR A 484 4.49 6.40 -27.27
C THR A 484 3.65 5.80 -28.37
N VAL A 485 4.30 5.13 -29.31
CA VAL A 485 3.65 4.28 -30.31
C VAL A 485 3.95 2.84 -29.96
N ASP A 486 2.95 1.98 -29.93
CA ASP A 486 3.05 0.57 -29.59
C ASP A 486 2.66 -0.32 -30.78
#